data_AF-A0A371GTH9-F1
#
_entry.id   AF-A0A371GTH9-F1
#
_cell.length_a   1.000
_cell.length_b   1.000
_cell.length_c   1.000
_cell.angle_alpha   90.00
_cell.angle_beta   90.00
_cell.angle_gamma   90.00
#
_symmetry.space_group_name_H-M   'P 1'
#
loop_
_entity.id
_entity.type
_entity.pdbx_description
1 polymer ?
#
loop_
_entity_poly.entity_id
_entity_poly.type
_entity_poly.pdbx_seq_one_letter_code
_entity_poly.pdbx_strand_id
1 'polypeptide(L)'
;MLAVRKRAPIGSKPTTRRVSRHESCMEKYTPLKTSRAHILNEVYHLQLLDIPPPSQHQLGPSQDKWCEFHKANSHSTKECRLLKSQIEKLI
;
A
#
# COMPACT_ATOMS: atom_id res chain seq x y z
N MET A 1 -20.82 12.95 59.24
CA MET A 1 -22.20 13.25 58.79
C MET A 1 -22.21 13.21 57.26
N LEU A 2 -23.03 12.35 56.66
CA LEU A 2 -23.18 12.20 55.21
C LEU A 2 -24.46 12.94 54.76
N ALA A 3 -24.40 13.78 53.72
CA ALA A 3 -25.52 14.05 52.79
C ALA A 3 -25.05 14.94 51.61
N VAL A 4 -25.03 14.38 50.40
CA VAL A 4 -25.98 14.59 49.27
C VAL A 4 -25.59 15.72 48.32
N ARG A 5 -25.45 15.37 47.02
CA ARG A 5 -26.08 16.08 45.90
C ARG A 5 -25.91 15.34 44.56
N LYS A 6 -27.04 15.16 43.88
CA LYS A 6 -27.23 14.55 42.55
C LYS A 6 -26.78 15.49 41.42
N ARG A 7 -26.34 14.95 40.28
CA ARG A 7 -26.38 15.61 38.96
C ARG A 7 -26.52 14.59 37.83
N ALA A 8 -27.31 14.95 36.83
CA ALA A 8 -27.46 14.31 35.51
C ALA A 8 -27.48 15.44 34.46
N PRO A 9 -27.57 15.15 33.15
CA PRO A 9 -26.67 14.41 32.27
C PRO A 9 -25.98 15.37 31.26
N ILE A 10 -24.99 14.92 30.47
CA ILE A 10 -24.46 15.71 29.34
C ILE A 10 -24.68 14.93 28.05
N GLY A 11 -25.73 15.32 27.32
CA GLY A 11 -26.00 14.83 25.97
C GLY A 11 -24.96 15.37 24.99
N SER A 12 -24.38 14.47 24.19
CA SER A 12 -23.52 14.82 23.07
C SER A 12 -24.26 14.48 21.77
N LYS A 13 -24.46 15.50 20.93
CA LYS A 13 -25.25 15.47 19.68
C LYS A 13 -24.58 14.60 18.60
N PRO A 14 -25.33 13.92 17.71
CA PRO A 14 -24.75 13.21 16.58
C PRO A 14 -24.30 14.21 15.51
N THR A 15 -23.00 14.26 15.24
CA THR A 15 -22.43 15.02 14.12
C THR A 15 -22.67 14.27 12.83
N THR A 16 -23.55 14.81 11.99
CA THR A 16 -23.80 14.34 10.62
C THR A 16 -22.55 14.59 9.77
N ARG A 17 -21.71 13.56 9.61
CA ARG A 17 -20.57 13.62 8.69
C ARG A 17 -21.12 13.45 7.27
N ARG A 18 -21.26 14.57 6.57
CA ARG A 18 -21.55 14.69 5.14
C ARG A 18 -20.62 13.73 4.38
N VAL A 19 -21.17 12.64 3.84
CA VAL A 19 -20.44 11.71 2.97
C VAL A 19 -20.15 12.47 1.69
N SER A 20 -18.92 12.98 1.57
CA SER A 20 -18.41 13.56 0.34
C SER A 20 -18.33 12.42 -0.67
N ARG A 21 -19.26 12.46 -1.63
CA ARG A 21 -19.31 11.60 -2.82
C ARG A 21 -18.06 11.91 -3.66
N HIS A 22 -16.94 11.27 -3.32
CA HIS A 22 -15.75 11.29 -4.15
C HIS A 22 -16.03 10.37 -5.33
N GLU A 23 -16.69 10.92 -6.35
CA GLU A 23 -16.71 10.33 -7.69
C GLU A 23 -15.25 10.32 -8.17
N SER A 24 -14.57 9.19 -7.93
CA SER A 24 -13.23 8.91 -8.43
C SER A 24 -13.28 9.00 -9.96
N CYS A 25 -12.78 10.10 -10.49
CA CYS A 25 -12.52 10.24 -11.91
C CYS A 25 -11.42 9.22 -12.23
N MET A 26 -11.81 8.02 -12.65
CA MET A 26 -10.91 6.99 -13.12
C MET A 26 -10.05 7.59 -14.24
N GLU A 27 -8.79 7.93 -13.92
CA GLU A 27 -7.79 8.31 -14.89
C GLU A 27 -7.75 7.24 -15.99
N LYS A 28 -8.07 7.68 -17.21
CA LYS A 28 -8.11 6.79 -18.38
C LYS A 28 -6.68 6.54 -18.82
N TYR A 29 -6.06 5.51 -18.24
CA TYR A 29 -4.72 5.08 -18.64
C TYR A 29 -4.71 4.60 -20.10
N THR A 30 -3.64 4.92 -20.81
CA THR A 30 -3.41 4.36 -22.15
C THR A 30 -3.04 2.89 -22.03
N PRO A 31 -3.71 1.98 -22.74
CA PRO A 31 -3.35 0.57 -22.74
C PRO A 31 -1.92 0.36 -23.22
N LEU A 32 -1.19 -0.53 -22.57
CA LEU A 32 0.15 -0.90 -23.00
C LEU A 32 0.08 -1.68 -24.32
N LYS A 33 0.96 -1.32 -25.27
CA LYS A 33 1.09 -2.03 -26.55
C LYS A 33 1.76 -3.40 -26.39
N THR A 34 2.53 -3.59 -25.32
CA THR A 34 3.30 -4.80 -25.03
C THR A 34 2.95 -5.35 -23.65
N SER A 35 3.33 -6.61 -23.40
CA SER A 35 3.07 -7.23 -22.11
C SER A 35 3.91 -6.58 -21.01
N ARG A 36 3.37 -6.53 -19.79
CA ARG A 36 4.10 -6.05 -18.61
C ARG A 36 5.41 -6.81 -18.39
N ALA A 37 5.42 -8.12 -18.69
CA ALA A 37 6.62 -8.95 -18.59
C ALA A 37 7.72 -8.52 -19.57
N HIS A 38 7.34 -8.16 -20.80
CA HIS A 38 8.30 -7.66 -21.79
C HIS A 38 8.91 -6.32 -21.36
N ILE A 39 8.07 -5.40 -20.89
CA ILE A 39 8.51 -4.08 -20.39
C ILE A 39 9.45 -4.25 -19.19
N LEU A 40 9.09 -5.11 -18.24
CA LEU A 40 9.94 -5.41 -17.08
C LEU A 40 11.29 -5.99 -17.51
N ASN A 41 11.30 -6.87 -18.50
CA ASN A 41 12.54 -7.48 -19.01
C ASN A 41 13.45 -6.45 -19.69
N GLU A 42 12.90 -5.59 -20.56
CA GLU A 42 13.68 -4.51 -21.18
C GLU A 42 14.23 -3.52 -20.16
N VAL A 43 13.38 -3.06 -19.25
CA VAL A 43 13.77 -2.11 -18.20
C VAL A 43 14.87 -2.69 -17.29
N TYR A 44 14.81 -4.00 -17.02
CA TYR A 44 15.85 -4.73 -16.29
C TYR A 44 17.17 -4.77 -17.06
N HIS A 45 17.14 -5.12 -18.35
CA HIS A 45 18.34 -5.19 -19.19
C HIS A 45 18.97 -3.83 -19.46
N LEU A 46 18.14 -2.80 -19.60
CA LEU A 46 18.56 -1.42 -19.81
C LEU A 46 18.96 -0.71 -18.51
N GLN A 47 18.86 -1.39 -17.35
CA GLN A 47 19.16 -0.84 -16.01
C GLN A 47 18.45 0.50 -15.75
N LEU A 48 17.24 0.67 -16.29
CA LEU A 48 16.46 1.90 -16.15
C LEU A 48 15.80 2.04 -14.76
N LEU A 49 15.92 1.02 -13.90
CA LEU A 49 15.46 1.04 -12.52
C LEU A 49 16.63 0.83 -11.57
N ASP A 50 16.71 1.66 -10.53
CA ASP A 50 17.53 1.39 -9.35
C ASP A 50 16.90 0.26 -8.54
N ILE A 51 17.26 -0.98 -8.90
CA ILE A 51 16.82 -2.17 -8.18
C ILE A 51 17.68 -2.27 -6.90
N PRO A 52 17.07 -2.22 -5.70
CA PRO A 52 17.84 -2.35 -4.48
C PRO A 52 18.53 -3.73 -4.44
N PRO A 53 19.76 -3.82 -3.90
CA PRO A 53 20.44 -5.10 -3.79
C PRO A 53 19.59 -6.08 -2.99
N PRO A 54 19.57 -7.37 -3.37
CA PRO A 54 18.87 -8.40 -2.62
C PRO A 54 19.33 -8.35 -1.17
N SER A 55 18.43 -8.05 -0.23
CA SER A 55 18.79 -7.94 1.17
C SER A 55 19.13 -9.34 1.70
N GLN A 56 20.37 -9.55 2.12
CA GLN A 56 20.84 -10.82 2.70
C GLN A 56 20.27 -11.10 4.11
N HIS A 57 19.22 -10.39 4.54
CA HIS A 57 18.80 -10.37 5.93
C HIS A 57 17.46 -11.06 6.17
N GLN A 58 17.64 -12.27 6.71
CA GLN A 58 16.86 -12.95 7.74
C GLN A 58 15.64 -13.76 7.30
N LEU A 59 15.89 -15.08 7.21
CA LEU A 59 14.94 -16.17 7.41
C LEU A 59 14.23 -16.01 8.77
N GLY A 60 13.19 -15.19 8.82
CA GLY A 60 12.12 -15.27 9.83
C GLY A 60 10.93 -16.09 9.27
N PRO A 61 9.93 -16.47 10.09
CA PRO A 61 8.95 -17.52 9.78
C PRO A 61 7.96 -17.27 8.62
N SER A 62 8.21 -16.31 7.71
CA SER A 62 7.46 -16.17 6.45
C SER A 62 8.15 -16.89 5.29
N GLN A 63 8.68 -18.09 5.56
CA GLN A 63 9.39 -18.92 4.57
C GLN A 63 8.56 -19.22 3.30
N ASP A 64 7.23 -19.08 3.36
CA ASP A 64 6.34 -19.40 2.24
C ASP A 64 6.15 -18.28 1.22
N LYS A 65 6.67 -17.07 1.46
CA LYS A 65 6.40 -15.92 0.59
C LYS A 65 7.67 -15.25 0.08
N TRP A 66 7.94 -15.48 -1.21
CA TRP A 66 8.99 -14.82 -1.99
C TRP A 66 8.51 -13.49 -2.59
N CYS A 67 9.29 -12.42 -2.39
CA CYS A 67 9.06 -11.12 -3.03
C CYS A 67 10.04 -10.98 -4.19
N GLU A 68 9.57 -10.89 -5.43
CA GLU A 68 10.44 -10.69 -6.61
C GLU A 68 11.12 -9.32 -6.60
N PHE A 69 10.44 -8.31 -6.06
CA PHE A 69 10.95 -6.94 -5.99
C PHE A 69 12.14 -6.81 -5.02
N HIS A 70 12.10 -7.49 -3.88
CA HIS A 70 13.20 -7.49 -2.89
C HIS A 70 14.17 -8.66 -3.05
N LYS A 71 13.82 -9.66 -3.88
CA LYS A 71 14.54 -10.93 -4.01
C LYS A 71 14.85 -11.57 -2.65
N ALA A 72 13.84 -11.62 -1.78
CA ALA A 72 13.95 -12.11 -0.42
C ALA A 72 12.65 -12.79 0.06
N ASN A 73 12.78 -13.76 0.97
CA ASN A 73 11.67 -14.46 1.63
C ASN A 73 11.11 -13.61 2.78
N SER A 74 10.26 -12.65 2.45
CA SER A 74 9.64 -11.76 3.45
C SER A 74 8.13 -11.67 3.26
N HIS A 75 7.68 -11.35 2.04
CA HIS A 75 6.29 -11.22 1.65
C HIS A 75 6.14 -11.56 0.18
N SER A 76 4.91 -11.69 -0.34
CA SER A 76 4.70 -11.89 -1.79
C SER A 76 4.82 -10.55 -2.52
N THR A 77 5.17 -10.56 -3.81
CA THR A 77 5.22 -9.35 -4.65
C THR A 77 3.92 -8.53 -4.58
N LYS A 78 2.75 -9.19 -4.47
CA LYS A 78 1.43 -8.54 -4.34
C LYS A 78 1.26 -7.72 -3.05
N GLU A 79 1.92 -8.12 -1.97
CA GLU A 79 1.86 -7.45 -0.66
C GLU A 79 2.98 -6.41 -0.50
N CYS A 80 3.82 -6.22 -1.52
CA CYS A 80 4.95 -5.31 -1.45
C CYS A 80 4.50 -3.85 -1.44
N ARG A 81 4.52 -3.24 -0.25
CA ARG A 81 4.16 -1.83 -0.07
C ARG A 81 5.08 -0.89 -0.84
N LEU A 82 6.38 -1.22 -0.91
CA LEU A 82 7.35 -0.40 -1.62
C LEU A 82 7.10 -0.43 -3.13
N LEU A 83 6.86 -1.60 -3.71
CA LEU A 83 6.46 -1.73 -5.11
C LEU A 83 5.18 -0.95 -5.42
N LYS A 84 4.16 -1.04 -4.56
CA LYS A 84 2.92 -0.25 -4.70
C LYS A 84 3.21 1.25 -4.71
N SER A 85 3.99 1.73 -3.74
CA SER A 85 4.34 3.16 -3.65
C SER A 85 5.20 3.64 -4.82
N GLN A 86 6.11 2.82 -5.34
CA GLN A 86 6.90 3.18 -6.52
C GLN A 86 6.01 3.28 -7.77
N ILE A 87 5.06 2.37 -7.95
CA ILE A 87 4.08 2.44 -9.05
C ILE A 87 3.21 3.69 -8.92
N GLU A 88 2.74 4.02 -7.72
CA GLU A 88 1.95 5.23 -7.44
C GLU A 88 2.69 6.54 -7.72
N LYS A 89 4.04 6.54 -7.71
CA LYS A 89 4.85 7.73 -8.04
C LYS A 89 5.12 7.88 -9.54
N LEU A 90 4.90 6.81 -10.31
CA LEU A 90 5.09 6.80 -11.76
C LEU A 90 3.79 7.13 -12.52
N ILE A 91 2.69 7.35 -11.78
CA ILE A 91 1.39 7.79 -12.28
C ILE A 91 1.13 9.24 -11.90
#